data_AF-A0A7L3NHC6-F1
#
_entry.id   AF-A0A7L3NHC6-F1
#
_cell.length_a   1.000
_cell.length_b   1.000
_cell.length_c   1.000
_cell.angle_alpha   90.00
_cell.angle_beta   90.00
_cell.angle_gamma   90.00
#
_symmetry.space_group_name_H-M   'P 1'
#
loop_
_entity.id
_entity.type
_entity.pdbx_description
1 polymer ?
#
loop_
_entity_poly.entity_id
_entity_poly.type
_entity_poly.pdbx_seq_one_letter_code
_entity_poly.pdbx_strand_id
1 'polypeptide(L)'
;KARSRPKPQALLQEQPSSVERLGGEVEPSAPSEPHSTLLQGSQLYAVIDAVPVRRWKEFMRVLELREAEIDLVELEVVHIRDQQYEMLKRWCQQTSATLDRVFAALERMELAGCAEVLRQRLLEGP
;
A
#
# COMPACT_ATOMS: atom_id res chain seq x y z
N LYS A 1 19.54 45.68 -69.95
CA LYS A 1 19.62 44.71 -68.82
C LYS A 1 18.73 45.24 -67.70
N ALA A 2 17.43 44.92 -67.73
CA ALA A 2 16.80 43.78 -67.03
C ALA A 2 16.89 43.96 -65.50
N ARG A 3 15.95 44.70 -64.88
CA ARG A 3 14.61 44.33 -64.34
C ARG A 3 14.67 43.76 -62.91
N SER A 4 13.88 44.39 -62.05
CA SER A 4 13.62 44.09 -60.64
C SER A 4 13.05 42.69 -60.36
N ARG A 5 13.43 42.17 -59.16
CA ARG A 5 12.69 41.32 -58.19
C ARG A 5 12.26 39.91 -58.68
N PRO A 6 11.92 38.93 -57.79
CA PRO A 6 11.57 39.04 -56.36
C PRO A 6 12.17 37.96 -55.40
N LYS A 7 11.92 38.17 -54.11
CA LYS A 7 12.00 37.17 -53.02
C LYS A 7 10.87 36.14 -53.19
N PRO A 8 11.09 34.83 -52.96
CA PRO A 8 10.01 33.91 -52.66
C PRO A 8 9.87 33.75 -51.15
N GLN A 9 8.98 34.53 -50.54
CA GLN A 9 8.33 34.17 -49.29
C GLN A 9 6.83 34.20 -49.57
N ALA A 10 6.30 33.04 -49.93
CA ALA A 10 4.88 32.72 -49.89
C ALA A 10 4.79 31.26 -49.40
N LEU A 11 4.34 31.00 -48.17
CA LEU A 11 2.94 30.91 -47.73
C LEU A 11 2.33 29.55 -48.13
N LEU A 12 2.40 28.61 -47.20
CA LEU A 12 1.41 27.55 -46.99
C LEU A 12 1.29 27.45 -45.46
N GLN A 13 0.35 28.17 -44.83
CA GLN A 13 -1.09 27.90 -44.83
C GLN A 13 -1.40 26.56 -44.14
N GLU A 14 -1.87 26.71 -42.90
CA GLU A 14 -2.89 25.88 -42.23
C GLU A 14 -2.60 24.38 -42.08
N GLN A 15 -2.16 24.00 -40.88
CA GLN A 15 -2.28 22.63 -40.37
C GLN A 15 -3.64 22.52 -39.67
N PRO A 16 -4.58 21.69 -40.17
CA PRO A 16 -5.87 21.49 -39.54
C PRO A 16 -5.74 20.66 -38.27
N SER A 17 -6.42 21.12 -37.21
CA SER A 17 -6.92 20.24 -36.15
C SER A 17 -7.75 19.12 -36.76
N SER A 18 -7.38 17.87 -36.50
CA SER A 18 -8.29 16.78 -36.05
C SER A 18 -7.64 15.44 -36.35
N VAL A 19 -7.11 14.79 -35.33
CA VAL A 19 -7.11 13.33 -35.26
C VAL A 19 -8.08 12.95 -34.16
N GLU A 20 -9.34 12.87 -34.55
CA GLU A 20 -10.36 12.18 -33.78
C GLU A 20 -10.19 10.67 -33.94
N ARG A 21 -10.35 9.99 -32.80
CA ARG A 21 -10.80 8.60 -32.62
C ARG A 21 -9.77 7.48 -32.73
N LEU A 22 -9.34 7.04 -31.56
CA LEU A 22 -9.69 5.70 -31.06
C LEU A 22 -9.87 5.82 -29.54
N GLY A 23 -11.07 5.52 -29.01
CA GLY A 23 -11.23 4.36 -28.15
C GLY A 23 -10.51 4.60 -26.82
N GLY A 24 -11.16 5.14 -25.80
CA GLY A 24 -11.96 4.29 -24.93
C GLY A 24 -11.05 3.71 -23.84
N GLU A 25 -11.38 4.03 -22.60
CA GLU A 25 -10.97 3.29 -21.41
C GLU A 25 -9.55 3.51 -20.84
N VAL A 26 -9.58 4.15 -19.66
CA VAL A 26 -8.77 3.91 -18.46
C VAL A 26 -7.26 4.19 -18.48
N GLU A 27 -6.90 5.19 -17.67
CA GLU A 27 -5.92 5.08 -16.58
C GLU A 27 -4.83 4.01 -16.75
N PRO A 28 -3.55 4.37 -16.94
CA PRO A 28 -2.47 3.46 -16.60
C PRO A 28 -2.30 3.44 -15.07
N SER A 29 -3.34 2.98 -14.36
CA SER A 29 -3.19 2.31 -13.06
C SER A 29 -2.42 1.03 -13.32
N ALA A 30 -1.11 1.18 -13.43
CA ALA A 30 -0.18 0.07 -13.54
C ALA A 30 -0.25 -0.77 -12.26
N PRO A 31 0.03 -2.06 -12.39
CA PRO A 31 -0.90 -3.15 -12.17
C PRO A 31 -1.21 -3.36 -10.70
N SER A 32 -2.48 -3.62 -10.40
CA SER A 32 -2.86 -4.49 -9.28
C SER A 32 -2.27 -5.87 -9.54
N GLU A 33 -0.98 -6.02 -9.28
CA GLU A 33 -0.35 -7.32 -9.20
C GLU A 33 -1.14 -8.12 -8.15
N PRO A 34 -1.63 -9.34 -8.48
CA PRO A 34 -2.07 -10.28 -7.47
C PRO A 34 -0.80 -10.86 -6.81
N HIS A 35 0.07 -10.00 -6.28
CA HIS A 35 0.94 -10.43 -5.20
C HIS A 35 -0.01 -10.65 -4.03
N SER A 36 -0.03 -11.86 -3.50
CA SER A 36 -0.56 -12.16 -2.16
C SER A 36 -0.36 -10.94 -1.26
N THR A 37 -1.43 -10.18 -1.03
CA THR A 37 -1.39 -8.73 -0.78
C THR A 37 -0.73 -8.42 0.55
N LEU A 38 0.58 -8.20 0.52
CA LEU A 38 1.34 -7.71 1.65
C LEU A 38 0.66 -6.44 2.19
N LEU A 39 0.45 -6.39 3.51
CA LEU A 39 -0.18 -5.25 4.16
C LEU A 39 0.59 -3.96 3.83
N GLN A 40 -0.12 -2.94 3.36
CA GLN A 40 0.45 -1.61 3.11
C GLN A 40 0.75 -0.89 4.42
N GLY A 41 1.65 0.10 4.38
CA GLY A 41 2.08 0.84 5.59
C GLY A 41 0.92 1.43 6.40
N SER A 42 -0.10 2.00 5.76
CA SER A 42 -1.31 2.51 6.43
C SER A 42 -2.10 1.42 7.14
N GLN A 43 -2.20 0.24 6.53
CA GLN A 43 -2.90 -0.92 7.12
C GLN A 43 -2.15 -1.44 8.35
N LEU A 44 -0.80 -1.41 8.34
CA LEU A 44 -0.01 -1.78 9.52
C LEU A 44 -0.32 -0.88 10.71
N TYR A 45 -0.39 0.44 10.50
CA TYR A 45 -0.77 1.38 11.57
C TYR A 45 -2.20 1.15 12.05
N ALA A 46 -3.14 0.87 11.17
CA ALA A 46 -4.50 0.53 11.57
C ALA A 46 -4.54 -0.71 12.48
N VAL A 47 -3.70 -1.72 12.23
CA VAL A 47 -3.55 -2.89 13.12
C VAL A 47 -2.92 -2.50 14.46
N ILE A 48 -1.87 -1.67 14.44
CA ILE A 48 -1.21 -1.18 15.67
C ILE A 48 -2.18 -0.43 16.56
N ASP A 49 -3.03 0.43 15.98
CA ASP A 49 -4.01 1.22 16.71
C ASP A 49 -5.19 0.37 17.22
N ALA A 50 -5.55 -0.70 16.51
CA ALA A 50 -6.64 -1.59 16.90
C ALA A 50 -6.25 -2.57 18.02
N VAL A 51 -4.99 -3.03 18.06
CA VAL A 51 -4.55 -4.10 18.98
C VAL A 51 -3.90 -3.53 20.25
N PRO A 52 -4.38 -3.91 21.45
CA PRO A 52 -3.78 -3.44 22.69
C PRO A 52 -2.32 -3.87 22.84
N VAL A 53 -1.43 -2.92 23.16
CA VAL A 53 0.01 -3.15 23.40
C VAL A 53 0.27 -4.32 24.36
N ARG A 54 -0.53 -4.44 25.43
CA ARG A 54 -0.40 -5.51 26.44
C ARG A 54 -0.53 -6.93 25.87
N ARG A 55 -1.30 -7.09 24.78
CA ARG A 55 -1.53 -8.39 24.11
C ARG A 55 -0.74 -8.52 22.80
N TRP A 56 0.15 -7.57 22.51
CA TRP A 56 0.85 -7.52 21.23
C TRP A 56 1.75 -8.72 20.97
N LYS A 57 2.57 -9.13 21.95
CA LYS A 57 3.47 -10.28 21.81
C LYS A 57 2.69 -11.58 21.56
N GLU A 58 1.58 -11.75 22.26
CA GLU A 58 0.69 -12.90 22.06
C GLU A 58 0.09 -12.88 20.65
N PHE A 59 -0.35 -11.71 20.19
CA PHE A 59 -0.84 -11.51 18.83
C PHE A 59 0.22 -11.87 17.77
N MET A 60 1.47 -11.42 17.92
CA MET A 60 2.54 -11.78 16.99
C MET A 60 2.86 -13.28 16.99
N ARG A 61 2.73 -13.96 18.14
CA ARG A 61 2.86 -15.43 18.23
C ARG A 61 1.73 -16.14 17.50
N VAL A 62 0.49 -15.66 17.61
CA VAL A 62 -0.67 -16.23 16.89
C VAL A 62 -0.55 -16.00 15.38
N LEU A 63 0.05 -14.89 14.97
CA LEU A 63 0.43 -14.63 13.57
C LEU A 63 1.61 -15.50 13.09
N GLU A 64 2.16 -16.33 13.97
CA GLU A 64 3.28 -17.25 13.71
C GLU A 64 4.57 -16.51 13.35
N LEU A 65 4.76 -15.29 13.85
CA LEU A 65 6.09 -14.67 13.84
C LEU A 65 6.99 -15.43 14.82
N ARG A 66 8.19 -15.80 14.36
CA ARG A 66 9.17 -16.53 15.16
C ARG A 66 9.48 -15.77 16.45
N GLU A 67 9.54 -16.48 17.58
CA GLU A 67 9.83 -15.85 18.88
C GLU A 67 11.17 -15.12 18.89
N ALA A 68 12.18 -15.69 18.22
CA ALA A 68 13.48 -15.03 18.06
C ALA A 68 13.37 -13.65 17.39
N GLU A 69 12.44 -13.46 16.46
CA GLU A 69 12.24 -12.17 15.79
C GLU A 69 11.51 -11.18 16.71
N ILE A 70 10.58 -11.66 17.53
CA ILE A 70 9.89 -10.85 18.54
C ILE A 70 10.91 -10.34 19.57
N ASP A 71 11.73 -11.24 20.11
CA ASP A 71 12.74 -10.89 21.12
C ASP A 71 13.83 -9.96 20.54
N LEU A 72 14.24 -10.19 19.28
CA LEU A 72 15.21 -9.34 18.59
C LEU A 72 14.68 -7.92 18.40
N VAL A 73 13.42 -7.74 17.99
CA VAL A 73 12.81 -6.40 17.86
C VAL A 73 12.72 -5.69 19.20
N GLU A 74 12.35 -6.39 20.29
CA GLU A 74 12.31 -5.79 21.63
C GLU A 74 13.70 -5.35 22.13
N LEU A 75 14.76 -6.06 21.73
CA LEU A 75 16.13 -5.69 22.08
C LEU A 75 16.64 -4.52 21.25
N GLU A 76 16.34 -4.49 19.95
CA GLU A 76 16.85 -3.48 19.02
C GLU A 76 16.09 -2.15 19.10
N VAL A 77 14.79 -2.20 19.38
CA VAL A 77 13.89 -1.05 19.27
C VAL A 77 13.38 -0.65 20.66
N VAL A 78 13.72 0.55 21.10
CA VAL A 78 13.34 1.05 22.44
C VAL A 78 11.87 1.48 22.50
N HIS A 79 11.34 2.07 21.43
CA HIS A 79 9.99 2.60 21.41
C HIS A 79 8.97 1.51 21.07
N ILE A 80 7.99 1.33 21.95
CA ILE A 80 6.94 0.30 21.81
C ILE A 80 6.24 0.39 20.46
N ARG A 81 5.84 1.58 20.01
CA ARG A 81 5.12 1.73 18.74
C ARG A 81 5.98 1.30 17.54
N ASP A 82 7.27 1.60 17.59
CA ASP A 82 8.22 1.21 16.55
C ASP A 82 8.48 -0.31 16.60
N GLN A 83 8.51 -0.92 17.80
CA GLN A 83 8.57 -2.38 17.96
C GLN A 83 7.36 -3.04 17.28
N GLN A 84 6.15 -2.53 17.54
CA GLN A 84 4.93 -3.07 16.94
C GLN A 84 4.99 -3.03 15.41
N TYR A 85 5.39 -1.88 14.85
CA TYR A 85 5.57 -1.74 13.41
C TYR A 85 6.63 -2.68 12.84
N GLU A 86 7.81 -2.75 13.47
CA GLU A 86 8.92 -3.57 13.00
C GLU A 86 8.64 -5.08 13.12
N MET A 87 7.87 -5.52 14.12
CA MET A 87 7.36 -6.89 14.24
C MET A 87 6.42 -7.24 13.09
N LEU A 88 5.42 -6.38 12.81
CA LEU A 88 4.50 -6.59 11.69
C LEU A 88 5.20 -6.58 10.34
N LYS A 89 6.16 -5.69 10.16
CA LYS A 89 6.97 -5.60 8.95
C LYS A 89 7.80 -6.88 8.73
N ARG A 90 8.46 -7.41 9.76
CA ARG A 90 9.18 -8.69 9.70
C ARG A 90 8.24 -9.86 9.40
N TRP A 91 7.06 -9.90 10.02
CA TRP A 91 6.03 -10.89 9.73
C TRP A 91 5.57 -10.84 8.26
N CYS A 92 5.40 -9.63 7.73
CA CYS A 92 5.05 -9.38 6.33
C CYS A 92 6.13 -9.85 5.35
N GLN A 93 7.40 -9.72 5.71
CA GLN A 93 8.51 -10.20 4.88
C GLN A 93 8.69 -11.73 4.92
N GLN A 94 8.36 -12.37 6.05
CA GLN A 94 8.62 -13.80 6.28
C GLN A 94 7.45 -14.70 5.93
N THR A 95 6.24 -14.16 5.85
CA THR A 95 5.02 -14.92 5.64
C THR A 95 4.11 -14.26 4.61
N SER A 96 3.10 -14.97 4.13
CA SER A 96 2.00 -14.36 3.39
C SER A 96 1.13 -13.53 4.34
N ALA A 97 1.58 -12.31 4.64
CA ALA A 97 0.85 -11.39 5.50
C ALA A 97 -0.37 -10.85 4.78
N THR A 98 -1.52 -11.39 5.17
CA THR A 98 -2.83 -10.98 4.67
C THR A 98 -3.68 -10.47 5.82
N LEU A 99 -4.63 -9.58 5.52
CA LEU A 99 -5.62 -9.13 6.48
C LEU A 99 -6.44 -10.29 7.04
N ASP A 100 -6.69 -11.33 6.24
CA ASP A 100 -7.40 -12.53 6.67
C ASP A 100 -6.70 -13.21 7.86
N ARG A 101 -5.37 -13.35 7.82
CA ARG A 101 -4.60 -13.90 8.95
C ARG A 101 -4.63 -13.00 10.17
N VAL A 102 -4.63 -11.68 9.98
CA VAL A 102 -4.82 -10.72 11.07
C VAL A 102 -6.19 -10.90 11.73
N PHE A 103 -7.28 -10.93 10.95
CA PHE A 103 -8.62 -11.14 11.49
C PHE A 103 -8.75 -12.48 12.19
N ALA A 104 -8.25 -13.57 11.59
CA ALA A 104 -8.26 -14.88 12.21
C ALA A 104 -7.46 -14.93 13.53
N ALA A 105 -6.35 -14.19 13.62
CA ALA A 105 -5.58 -14.08 14.86
C ALA A 105 -6.36 -13.30 15.95
N LEU A 106 -7.02 -12.20 15.57
CA LEU A 106 -7.87 -11.43 16.48
C LEU A 106 -9.04 -12.26 17.01
N GLU A 107 -9.70 -13.06 16.15
CA GLU A 107 -10.78 -13.95 16.57
C GLU A 107 -10.30 -15.03 17.54
N ARG A 108 -9.14 -15.66 17.29
CA ARG A 108 -8.55 -16.67 18.19
C ARG A 108 -8.19 -16.13 19.57
N MET A 109 -7.87 -14.85 19.66
CA MET A 109 -7.53 -14.16 20.91
C MET A 109 -8.74 -13.52 21.61
N GLU A 110 -9.95 -13.76 21.10
CA GLU A 110 -11.18 -13.14 21.59
C GLU A 110 -11.15 -11.60 21.48
N LEU A 111 -10.40 -11.08 20.51
CA LEU A 111 -10.26 -9.65 20.18
C LEU A 111 -11.18 -9.26 19.01
N ALA A 112 -12.38 -9.87 18.93
CA ALA A 112 -13.34 -9.58 17.87
C ALA A 112 -13.73 -8.09 17.81
N GLY A 113 -13.80 -7.40 18.95
CA GLY A 113 -14.03 -5.95 18.98
C GLY A 113 -12.92 -5.14 18.30
N CYS A 114 -11.66 -5.56 18.41
CA CYS A 114 -10.53 -4.96 17.71
C CYS A 114 -10.58 -5.25 16.20
N ALA A 115 -11.04 -6.45 15.81
CA ALA A 115 -11.23 -6.80 14.41
C ALA A 115 -12.27 -5.90 13.73
N GLU A 116 -13.40 -5.62 14.40
CA GLU A 116 -14.42 -4.71 13.89
C GLU A 116 -13.90 -3.27 13.74
N VAL A 117 -13.17 -2.76 14.75
CA VAL A 117 -12.53 -1.44 14.68
C VAL A 117 -11.53 -1.38 13.51
N LEU A 118 -10.70 -2.41 13.34
CA LEU A 118 -9.76 -2.51 12.23
C LEU A 118 -10.50 -2.49 10.88
N ARG A 119 -11.59 -3.25 10.75
CA ARG A 119 -12.42 -3.24 9.52
C ARG A 119 -12.96 -1.86 9.20
N GLN A 120 -13.48 -1.15 10.20
CA GLN A 120 -13.97 0.22 10.01
C GLN A 120 -12.85 1.14 9.53
N ARG A 121 -11.67 1.09 10.16
CA ARG A 121 -10.51 1.91 9.74
C ARG A 121 -10.05 1.62 8.32
N LEU A 122 -10.08 0.36 7.90
CA LEU A 122 -9.72 -0.02 6.54
C LEU A 122 -10.78 0.43 5.52
N LEU A 123 -12.05 0.51 5.93
CA LEU A 123 -13.17 0.95 5.08
C LEU A 123 -13.26 2.47 4.95
N GLU A 124 -12.89 3.20 5.99
CA GLU A 124 -12.88 4.68 6.01
C GLU A 124 -11.82 5.28 5.07
N GLY A 125 -10.82 4.49 4.67
CA GLY A 125 -9.71 4.95 3.82
C GLY A 125 -8.76 5.92 4.57
N PRO A 126 -7.55 6.15 4.04
CA PRO A 126 -6.62 7.13 4.59
C PRO A 126 -7.10 8.59 4.42
#